data_AF-C9J397-F1
#
_entry.id   AF-C9J397-F1
#
_cell.length_a   1.000
_cell.length_b   1.000
_cell.length_c   1.000
_cell.angle_alpha   90.00
_cell.angle_beta   90.00
_cell.angle_gamma   90.00
#
_symmetry.space_group_name_H-M   'P 1'
#
loop_
_entity.id
_entity.type
_entity.pdbx_description
1 polymer ?
#
loop_
_entity_poly.entity_id
_entity_poly.type
_entity_poly.pdbx_seq_one_letter_code
_entity_poly.pdbx_strand_id
1 'polypeptide(L)'
;MYHSLSETRHPLQPEEQEVGIDPLSSYSNKSGGDSNKNGRRTSSTLDSEGTFNSYRKEWEELFVNNNYLATIRQKGINGQLRSSRFRSICWKLFLCVLPQDKSQWISRIEELRAWYSNIKEIHITNPRK
;
A
#
# COMPACT_ATOMS: atom_id res chain seq x y z
N MET A 1 -6.14 -40.00 9.21
CA MET A 1 -7.43 -40.19 8.49
C MET A 1 -7.56 -39.03 7.52
N TYR A 2 -7.50 -39.31 6.22
CA TYR A 2 -7.62 -38.31 5.17
C TYR A 2 -9.10 -37.95 5.00
N HIS A 3 -9.47 -36.69 5.25
CA HIS A 3 -10.77 -36.18 4.84
C HIS A 3 -10.67 -35.73 3.38
N SER A 4 -11.06 -36.62 2.48
CA SER A 4 -11.36 -36.28 1.09
C SER A 4 -12.73 -35.60 1.06
N LEU A 5 -12.75 -34.29 0.93
CA LEU A 5 -13.96 -33.55 0.59
C LEU A 5 -13.93 -33.28 -0.91
N SER A 6 -14.35 -34.28 -1.69
CA SER A 6 -14.83 -34.04 -3.04
C SER A 6 -16.20 -33.37 -2.93
N GLU A 7 -16.21 -32.07 -2.67
CA GLU A 7 -17.40 -31.23 -2.77
C GLU A 7 -17.71 -31.01 -4.26
N THR A 8 -18.58 -31.84 -4.83
CA THR A 8 -19.19 -31.57 -6.14
C THR A 8 -20.13 -30.38 -5.99
N ARG A 9 -19.61 -29.16 -6.21
CA ARG A 9 -20.41 -27.93 -6.29
C ARG A 9 -21.19 -27.88 -7.60
N HIS A 10 -22.44 -27.43 -7.51
CA HIS A 10 -23.34 -27.29 -8.66
C HIS A 10 -22.98 -26.03 -9.47
N PRO A 11 -22.97 -26.04 -10.82
CA PRO A 11 -22.51 -24.92 -11.67
C PRO A 11 -23.28 -23.59 -11.54
N LEU A 12 -24.38 -23.57 -10.81
CA LEU A 12 -25.26 -22.40 -10.62
C LEU A 12 -25.34 -21.97 -9.15
N GLN A 13 -24.51 -22.53 -8.28
CA GLN A 13 -24.45 -22.07 -6.91
C GLN A 13 -23.78 -20.69 -6.90
N PRO A 14 -24.44 -19.62 -6.39
CA PRO A 14 -23.79 -18.33 -6.23
C PRO A 14 -22.59 -18.52 -5.30
N GLU A 15 -21.40 -18.12 -5.76
CA GLU A 15 -20.24 -18.04 -4.88
C GLU A 15 -20.58 -17.07 -3.75
N GLU A 16 -20.53 -17.54 -2.51
CA GLU A 16 -20.43 -16.64 -1.37
C GLU A 16 -19.14 -15.86 -1.57
N GLN A 17 -19.27 -14.63 -2.04
CA GLN A 17 -18.16 -13.73 -2.19
C GLN A 17 -17.54 -13.58 -0.80
N GLU A 18 -16.35 -14.12 -0.58
CA GLU A 18 -15.55 -13.83 0.62
C GLU A 18 -15.25 -12.34 0.59
N VAL A 19 -16.16 -11.55 1.14
CA VAL A 19 -15.95 -10.13 1.35
C VAL A 19 -14.95 -10.07 2.50
N GLY A 20 -13.67 -9.93 2.12
CA GLY A 20 -12.59 -9.72 3.07
C GLY A 20 -12.98 -8.64 4.06
N ILE A 21 -12.84 -8.94 5.34
CA ILE A 21 -13.08 -8.02 6.45
C ILE A 21 -12.30 -6.72 6.19
N ASP A 22 -13.02 -5.63 5.91
CA ASP A 22 -12.43 -4.30 5.76
C ASP A 22 -11.93 -3.83 7.15
N PRO A 23 -10.61 -3.63 7.34
CA PRO A 23 -10.06 -3.15 8.60
C PRO A 23 -10.64 -1.80 9.05
N LEU A 24 -11.24 -1.04 8.12
CA LEU A 24 -11.84 0.27 8.38
C LEU A 24 -13.35 0.22 8.71
N SER A 25 -14.01 -0.94 8.59
CA SER A 25 -15.45 -1.07 8.89
C SER A 25 -15.80 -0.74 10.35
N SER A 26 -14.83 -0.84 11.26
CA SER A 26 -15.01 -0.57 12.69
C SER A 26 -15.16 0.92 13.03
N TYR A 27 -14.84 1.82 12.10
CA TYR A 27 -14.90 3.27 12.34
C TYR A 27 -16.22 3.93 11.96
N SER A 28 -17.11 3.23 11.22
CA SER A 28 -18.30 3.87 10.65
C SER A 28 -19.53 3.91 11.56
N ASN A 29 -19.54 3.22 12.71
CA ASN A 29 -20.73 3.16 13.58
C ASN A 29 -20.41 3.49 15.04
N LYS A 30 -20.39 4.78 15.39
CA LYS A 30 -20.65 5.23 16.76
C LYS A 30 -21.54 6.48 16.77
N SER A 31 -22.84 6.28 16.62
CA SER A 31 -23.84 7.24 17.06
C SER A 31 -24.18 6.98 18.53
N GLY A 32 -23.93 7.97 19.38
CA GLY A 32 -24.75 8.26 20.57
C GLY A 32 -24.55 7.37 21.82
N GLY A 33 -23.95 7.98 22.84
CA GLY A 33 -24.34 7.79 24.25
C GLY A 33 -23.87 6.53 24.96
N ASP A 34 -22.78 6.64 25.74
CA ASP A 34 -22.88 6.46 27.20
C ASP A 34 -21.59 6.91 27.90
N SER A 35 -21.78 7.73 28.93
CA SER A 35 -20.71 8.29 29.75
C SER A 35 -20.19 7.25 30.73
N ASN A 36 -19.02 6.68 30.45
CA ASN A 36 -18.22 6.04 31.48
C ASN A 36 -16.81 6.64 31.48
N LYS A 37 -16.56 7.50 32.47
CA LYS A 37 -15.23 8.09 32.72
C LYS A 37 -14.40 7.03 33.45
N ASN A 38 -13.64 6.22 32.71
CA ASN A 38 -12.36 5.69 33.18
C ASN A 38 -11.60 4.96 32.07
N GLY A 39 -10.34 5.38 31.87
CA GLY A 39 -9.32 4.60 31.19
C GLY A 39 -9.10 4.93 29.71
N ARG A 40 -7.84 5.24 29.38
CA ARG A 40 -7.23 5.16 28.04
C ARG A 40 -7.32 6.40 27.15
N ARG A 41 -6.56 7.44 27.52
CA ARG A 41 -6.14 8.53 26.62
C ARG A 41 -4.63 8.51 26.27
N THR A 42 -3.95 7.39 26.47
CA THR A 42 -2.49 7.26 26.22
C THR A 42 -2.09 6.27 25.11
N SER A 43 -3.04 5.60 24.43
CA SER A 43 -2.72 4.54 23.44
C SER A 43 -2.28 5.08 22.09
N SER A 44 -2.93 6.14 21.57
CA SER A 44 -2.73 6.57 20.17
C SER A 44 -1.33 7.07 19.86
N THR A 45 -0.63 7.66 20.83
CA THR A 45 0.74 8.17 20.65
C THR A 45 1.78 7.04 20.64
N LEU A 46 1.62 6.03 21.50
CA LEU A 46 2.50 4.85 21.54
C LEU A 46 2.34 3.99 20.28
N ASP A 47 1.12 3.82 19.80
CA ASP A 47 0.81 3.04 18.60
C ASP A 47 1.36 3.73 17.31
N SER A 48 1.36 5.08 17.29
CA SER A 48 1.95 5.87 16.20
C SER A 48 3.48 5.78 16.17
N GLU A 49 4.13 5.79 17.33
CA GLU A 49 5.59 5.72 17.44
C GLU A 49 6.11 4.35 16.96
N GLY A 50 5.43 3.26 17.32
CA GLY A 50 5.78 1.92 16.83
C GLY A 50 5.64 1.81 15.30
N THR A 51 4.58 2.43 14.75
CA THR A 51 4.35 2.47 13.30
C THR A 51 5.44 3.25 12.57
N PHE A 52 5.79 4.44 13.07
CA PHE A 52 6.86 5.25 12.50
C PHE A 52 8.21 4.53 12.50
N ASN A 53 8.57 3.90 13.62
CA ASN A 53 9.82 3.15 13.74
C ASN A 53 9.87 1.95 12.78
N SER A 54 8.74 1.29 12.53
CA SER A 54 8.64 0.22 11.53
C SER A 54 8.91 0.72 10.10
N TYR A 55 8.29 1.83 9.69
CA TYR A 55 8.55 2.45 8.39
C TYR A 55 10.01 2.89 8.24
N ARG A 56 10.57 3.53 9.28
CA ARG A 56 11.95 3.99 9.28
C ARG A 56 12.93 2.85 9.09
N LYS A 57 12.76 1.76 9.87
CA LYS A 57 13.63 0.59 9.76
C LYS A 57 13.56 -0.04 8.37
N GLU A 58 12.34 -0.24 7.84
CA GLU A 58 12.16 -0.81 6.51
C GLU A 58 12.77 0.10 5.42
N TRP A 59 12.64 1.42 5.56
CA TRP A 59 13.29 2.39 4.67
C TRP A 59 14.82 2.28 4.71
N GLU A 60 15.39 2.21 5.91
CA GLU A 60 16.83 2.08 6.12
C GLU A 60 17.36 0.80 5.44
N GLU A 61 16.67 -0.33 5.65
CA GLU A 61 17.01 -1.60 5.00
C GLU A 61 16.94 -1.56 3.47
N LEU A 62 15.96 -0.83 2.92
CA LEU A 62 15.70 -0.82 1.48
C LEU A 62 16.51 0.21 0.71
N PHE A 63 16.79 1.38 1.28
CA PHE A 63 17.23 2.55 0.50
C PHE A 63 18.46 3.28 1.03
N VAL A 64 18.93 3.03 2.26
CA VAL A 64 20.08 3.78 2.81
C VAL A 64 21.42 3.28 2.27
N ASN A 65 21.54 1.98 1.96
CA ASN A 65 22.76 1.42 1.37
C ASN A 65 23.09 2.07 0.00
N ASN A 66 24.35 2.38 -0.28
CA ASN A 66 24.78 2.93 -1.58
C ASN A 66 24.44 2.00 -2.76
N ASN A 67 24.43 0.69 -2.53
CA ASN A 67 24.01 -0.32 -3.51
C ASN A 67 22.56 -0.80 -3.31
N TYR A 68 21.69 0.10 -2.85
CA TYR A 68 20.29 -0.24 -2.55
C TYR A 68 19.54 -0.88 -3.73
N LEU A 69 19.88 -0.53 -4.97
CA LEU A 69 19.27 -1.13 -6.16
C LEU A 69 19.47 -2.65 -6.23
N ALA A 70 20.66 -3.15 -5.86
CA ALA A 70 20.90 -4.58 -5.77
C ALA A 70 20.06 -5.22 -4.65
N THR A 71 20.00 -4.57 -3.49
CA THR A 71 19.21 -5.03 -2.33
C THR A 71 17.72 -5.16 -2.68
N ILE A 72 17.11 -4.12 -3.26
CA ILE A 72 15.69 -4.16 -3.60
C ILE A 72 15.40 -5.17 -4.72
N ARG A 73 16.33 -5.37 -5.67
CA ARG A 73 16.20 -6.42 -6.70
C ARG A 73 16.19 -7.81 -6.08
N GLN A 74 17.14 -8.09 -5.19
CA GLN A 74 17.21 -9.38 -4.51
C GLN A 74 15.96 -9.65 -3.66
N LYS A 75 15.52 -8.65 -2.86
CA LYS A 75 14.27 -8.74 -2.10
C LYS A 75 13.05 -8.92 -3.01
N GLY A 76 13.05 -8.32 -4.20
CA GLY A 76 12.00 -8.48 -5.20
C GLY A 76 11.91 -9.91 -5.75
N ILE A 77 13.04 -10.48 -6.17
CA ILE A 77 13.13 -11.86 -6.68
C ILE A 77 12.71 -12.87 -5.60
N ASN A 78 13.08 -12.60 -4.34
CA ASN A 78 12.70 -13.44 -3.20
C ASN A 78 11.24 -13.25 -2.75
N GLY A 79 10.44 -12.43 -3.44
CA GLY A 79 9.03 -12.18 -3.11
C GLY A 79 8.80 -11.31 -1.87
N GLN A 80 9.85 -10.78 -1.24
CA GLN A 80 9.80 -10.05 0.03
C GLN A 80 9.21 -8.64 -0.11
N LEU A 81 9.10 -8.12 -1.34
CA LEU A 81 8.47 -6.82 -1.59
C LEU A 81 6.93 -6.89 -1.60
N ARG A 82 6.32 -8.08 -1.56
CA ARG A 82 4.85 -8.23 -1.67
C ARG A 82 4.12 -7.60 -0.48
N SER A 83 4.69 -7.73 0.72
CA SER A 83 4.23 -7.15 1.98
C SER A 83 4.91 -5.82 2.35
N SER A 84 5.87 -5.36 1.54
CA SER A 84 6.60 -4.12 1.80
C SER A 84 5.69 -2.90 1.66
N ARG A 85 5.79 -1.96 2.59
CA ARG A 85 5.01 -0.70 2.52
C ARG A 85 5.58 0.26 1.47
N PHE A 86 6.83 0.06 1.08
CA PHE A 86 7.52 0.84 0.04
C PHE A 86 7.51 0.16 -1.34
N ARG A 87 6.70 -0.88 -1.53
CA ARG A 87 6.57 -1.61 -2.80
C ARG A 87 6.34 -0.68 -4.01
N SER A 88 5.53 0.37 -3.84
CA SER A 88 5.25 1.35 -4.90
C SER A 88 6.50 2.13 -5.34
N ILE A 89 7.44 2.40 -4.44
CA ILE A 89 8.72 3.05 -4.73
C ILE A 89 9.62 2.08 -5.49
N CYS A 90 9.73 0.83 -5.02
CA CYS A 90 10.49 -0.20 -5.72
C CYS A 90 10.01 -0.39 -7.17
N TRP A 91 8.70 -0.43 -7.40
CA TRP A 91 8.15 -0.52 -8.76
C TRP A 91 8.50 0.68 -9.63
N LYS A 92 8.44 1.90 -9.09
CA LYS A 92 8.86 3.08 -9.84
C LYS A 92 10.33 3.01 -10.24
N LEU A 93 11.20 2.41 -9.42
CA LEU A 93 12.61 2.21 -9.78
C LEU A 93 12.76 1.10 -10.84
N PHE A 94 12.05 -0.03 -10.69
CA PHE A 94 12.11 -1.12 -11.67
C PHE A 94 11.58 -0.75 -13.04
N LEU A 95 10.56 0.12 -13.09
CA LEU A 95 9.97 0.64 -14.32
C LEU A 95 10.69 1.90 -14.82
N CYS A 96 11.84 2.26 -14.23
CA CYS A 96 12.64 3.43 -14.59
C CYS A 96 11.85 4.76 -14.55
N VAL A 97 10.80 4.85 -13.74
CA VAL A 97 10.03 6.08 -13.48
C VAL A 97 10.82 7.01 -12.56
N LEU A 98 11.47 6.43 -11.54
CA LEU A 98 12.38 7.15 -10.65
C LEU A 98 13.84 6.91 -11.06
N PRO A 99 14.70 7.94 -11.04
CA PRO A 99 16.13 7.78 -11.30
C PRO A 99 16.82 7.07 -10.11
N GLN A 100 18.05 6.59 -10.31
CA GLN A 100 18.84 5.99 -9.23
C GLN A 100 19.21 7.02 -8.15
N ASP A 101 19.41 8.28 -8.52
CA ASP A 101 19.68 9.34 -7.58
C ASP A 101 18.40 9.75 -6.83
N LYS A 102 18.37 9.47 -5.53
CA LYS A 102 17.23 9.76 -4.65
C LYS A 102 16.93 11.26 -4.53
N SER A 103 17.96 12.11 -4.65
CA SER A 103 17.78 13.56 -4.55
C SER A 103 16.91 14.12 -5.67
N GLN A 104 16.81 13.41 -6.80
CA GLN A 104 16.04 13.80 -7.97
C GLN A 104 14.63 13.20 -8.01
N TRP A 105 14.23 12.39 -7.01
CA TRP A 105 12.95 11.69 -7.06
C TRP A 105 11.75 12.64 -7.06
N ILE A 106 11.80 13.68 -6.22
CA ILE A 106 10.71 14.65 -6.09
C ILE A 106 10.56 15.44 -7.38
N SER A 107 11.64 16.07 -7.85
CA SER A 107 11.63 16.88 -9.07
C SER A 107 11.20 16.06 -10.28
N ARG A 108 11.68 14.81 -10.42
CA ARG A 108 11.29 13.95 -11.54
C ARG A 108 9.80 13.59 -11.52
N ILE A 109 9.22 13.32 -10.35
CA ILE A 109 7.79 13.00 -10.24
C ILE A 109 6.92 14.22 -10.51
N GLU A 110 7.33 15.40 -10.04
CA GLU A 110 6.64 16.66 -10.34
C GLU A 110 6.62 16.93 -11.85
N GLU A 111 7.78 16.81 -12.52
CA GLU A 111 7.90 16.96 -13.97
C GLU A 111 6.98 15.98 -14.73
N LEU A 112 7.06 14.69 -14.40
CA LEU A 112 6.24 13.66 -15.05
C LEU A 112 4.73 13.88 -14.85
N ARG A 113 4.31 14.36 -13.68
CA ARG A 113 2.91 14.67 -13.38
C ARG A 113 2.43 15.91 -14.13
N ALA A 114 3.27 16.94 -14.23
CA ALA A 114 2.97 18.14 -15.00
C ALA A 114 2.83 17.81 -16.49
N TRP A 115 3.76 17.02 -17.03
CA TRP A 115 3.71 16.54 -18.41
C TRP A 115 2.45 15.71 -18.69
N TYR A 116 2.11 14.77 -17.81
CA TYR A 116 0.89 14.00 -17.94
C TYR A 116 -0.37 14.88 -17.89
N SER A 117 -0.40 15.88 -17.00
CA SER A 117 -1.53 16.81 -16.90
C SER A 117 -1.73 17.62 -18.20
N ASN A 118 -0.64 18.06 -18.82
CA ASN A 118 -0.68 18.77 -20.10
C ASN A 118 -1.25 17.88 -21.23
N ILE A 119 -0.77 16.63 -21.34
CA ILE A 119 -1.31 15.65 -22.30
C ILE A 119 -2.79 15.39 -22.04
N LYS A 120 -3.17 15.23 -20.77
CA LYS A 120 -4.54 14.98 -20.36
C LYS A 120 -5.47 16.10 -20.80
N GLU A 121 -5.04 17.35 -20.67
CA GLU A 121 -5.81 18.53 -21.07
C GLU A 121 -6.03 18.58 -22.59
N ILE A 122 -5.01 18.23 -23.39
CA ILE A 122 -5.10 18.24 -24.84
C ILE A 122 -5.99 17.10 -25.36
N HIS A 123 -5.89 15.91 -24.77
CA HIS A 123 -6.44 14.69 -25.37
C HIS A 123 -7.66 14.11 -24.67
N ILE A 124 -7.93 14.46 -23.41
CA ILE A 124 -9.14 14.01 -22.72
C ILE A 124 -10.22 15.08 -22.86
N THR A 125 -11.00 14.97 -23.92
CA THR A 125 -12.18 15.80 -24.14
C THR A 125 -13.37 15.19 -23.42
N ASN A 126 -14.14 16.00 -22.69
CA ASN A 126 -15.37 15.55 -22.04
C ASN A 126 -16.39 15.19 -23.14
N PRO A 127 -16.85 13.94 -23.26
CA PRO A 127 -17.84 13.56 -24.28
C PRO A 127 -19.23 14.16 -24.03
N ARG A 128 -19.43 14.87 -22.91
CA ARG A 128 -20.66 15.58 -22.55
C ARG A 128 -20.55 17.11 -22.63
N LYS A 129 -19.44 17.66 -23.14
CA LYS A 129 -19.34 19.08 -23.49
C LYS A 129 -19.76 19.30 -24.94
#